data_AF-A0A6S6SZ53-F1
#
_entry.id   AF-A0A6S6SZ53-F1
#
_cell.length_a   1.000
_cell.length_b   1.000
_cell.length_c   1.000
_cell.angle_alpha   90.00
_cell.angle_beta   90.00
_cell.angle_gamma   90.00
#
_symmetry.space_group_name_H-M   'P 1'
#
loop_
_entity.id
_entity.type
_entity.pdbx_description
1 polymer ?
#
loop_
_entity_poly.entity_id
_entity_poly.type
_entity_poly.pdbx_seq_one_letter_code
_entity_poly.pdbx_strand_id
1 'polypeptide(L)'
;MVKTNLYKRAIQFVYNRNTQLSLIFLSILLLTINFLGIAFPPQEIPDRSQKQSAISGYDYTLRSNTELLSLLESPVTEFNIDQINNLIYESIFHSDKRFIDIQENWLLWSLGQLYPPLARIQNPKRIIEGGGGLCSEVTAVFNEIAMKNNYETRFIDVNGHVVAEIKMPDGWKVVDPDYGISYDYDRQTLEGPQGASIISRQLASRNFSKDVINAYIAYFQSIEDNTTSPINQAISPRLYWVETTTEWLKWIIPITLFLFGYQLMQRSRKTRPTRMPNIPQEATI
;
A
#
# COMPACT_ATOMS: atom_id res chain seq x y z
N MET A 1 -8.32 0.94 50.78
CA MET A 1 -7.97 -0.50 50.69
C MET A 1 -8.08 -1.11 49.28
N VAL A 2 -8.98 -0.66 48.39
CA VAL A 2 -9.17 -1.30 47.06
C VAL A 2 -7.97 -1.15 46.10
N LYS A 3 -7.31 0.03 46.07
CA LYS A 3 -6.19 0.31 45.15
C LYS A 3 -4.96 -0.60 45.36
N THR A 4 -4.68 -1.03 46.59
CA THR A 4 -3.51 -1.89 46.89
C THR A 4 -3.69 -3.33 46.42
N ASN A 5 -4.93 -3.82 46.31
CA ASN A 5 -5.21 -5.18 45.83
C ASN A 5 -5.09 -5.28 44.31
N LEU A 6 -5.58 -4.26 43.58
CA LEU A 6 -5.44 -4.17 42.12
C LEU A 6 -3.97 -4.14 41.68
N TYR A 7 -3.15 -3.32 42.35
CA TYR A 7 -1.72 -3.23 42.04
C TYR A 7 -0.98 -4.57 42.23
N LYS A 8 -1.24 -5.27 43.35
CA LYS A 8 -0.65 -6.59 43.61
C LYS A 8 -1.05 -7.63 42.56
N ARG A 9 -2.34 -7.64 42.16
CA ARG A 9 -2.84 -8.54 41.10
C ARG A 9 -2.20 -8.25 39.74
N ALA A 10 -2.03 -6.97 39.39
CA ALA A 10 -1.36 -6.58 38.15
C ALA A 10 0.11 -7.05 38.13
N ILE A 11 0.85 -6.87 39.22
CA ILE A 11 2.23 -7.37 39.35
C ILE A 11 2.25 -8.90 39.21
N GLN A 12 1.40 -9.61 39.96
CA GLN A 12 1.34 -11.08 39.88
C GLN A 12 1.02 -11.57 38.46
N PHE A 13 0.15 -10.85 37.74
CA PHE A 13 -0.19 -11.16 36.36
C PHE A 13 1.00 -10.93 35.41
N VAL A 14 1.71 -9.80 35.53
CA VAL A 14 2.88 -9.48 34.69
C VAL A 14 4.04 -10.46 34.93
N TYR A 15 4.25 -10.88 36.18
CA TYR A 15 5.29 -11.85 36.52
C TYR A 15 4.83 -13.32 36.43
N ASN A 16 3.61 -13.57 35.96
CA ASN A 16 3.15 -14.92 35.69
C ASN A 16 3.93 -15.50 34.50
N ARG A 17 4.49 -16.69 34.68
CA ARG A 17 5.24 -17.40 33.63
C ARG A 17 4.43 -17.57 32.34
N ASN A 18 3.12 -17.79 32.45
CA ASN A 18 2.25 -17.96 31.29
C ASN A 18 2.16 -16.66 30.49
N THR A 19 1.98 -15.51 31.16
CA THR A 19 1.97 -14.19 30.50
C THR A 19 3.26 -13.94 29.72
N GLN A 20 4.41 -14.24 30.33
CA GLN A 20 5.72 -14.07 29.68
C GLN A 20 5.89 -14.96 28.46
N LEU A 21 5.49 -16.24 28.58
CA LEU A 21 5.52 -17.18 27.45
C LEU A 21 4.56 -16.76 26.34
N SER A 22 3.37 -16.24 26.68
CA SER A 22 2.42 -15.72 25.69
C SER A 22 2.99 -14.52 24.92
N LEU A 23 3.69 -13.59 25.59
CA LEU A 23 4.33 -12.45 24.92
C LEU A 23 5.43 -12.90 23.94
N ILE A 24 6.28 -13.84 24.37
CA ILE A 24 7.34 -14.40 23.52
C ILE A 24 6.74 -15.16 22.34
N PHE A 25 5.73 -16.00 22.59
CA PHE A 25 5.05 -16.75 21.54
C PHE A 25 4.38 -15.84 20.52
N LEU A 26 3.62 -14.84 20.97
CA LEU A 26 2.97 -13.86 20.09
C LEU A 26 3.99 -13.10 19.26
N SER A 27 5.11 -12.69 19.86
CA SER A 27 6.21 -12.05 19.13
C SER A 27 6.76 -12.94 18.01
N ILE A 28 7.07 -14.21 18.32
CA ILE A 28 7.60 -15.17 17.33
C ILE A 28 6.59 -15.37 16.20
N LEU A 29 5.30 -15.50 16.52
CA LEU A 29 4.23 -15.61 15.53
C LEU A 29 4.21 -14.41 14.58
N LEU A 30 4.22 -13.19 15.12
CA LEU A 30 4.21 -11.95 14.32
C LEU A 30 5.48 -11.78 13.48
N LEU A 31 6.66 -12.11 14.02
CA LEU A 31 7.91 -12.13 13.23
C LEU A 31 7.82 -13.14 12.09
N THR A 32 7.26 -14.32 12.36
CA THR A 32 7.08 -15.36 11.34
C THR A 32 6.19 -14.85 10.21
N ILE A 33 5.07 -14.18 10.53
CA ILE A 33 4.20 -13.55 9.52
C ILE A 33 4.99 -12.55 8.67
N ASN A 34 5.78 -11.67 9.28
CA ASN A 34 6.57 -10.69 8.52
C ASN A 34 7.63 -11.36 7.61
N PHE A 35 8.32 -12.41 8.11
CA PHE A 35 9.31 -13.13 7.31
C PHE A 35 8.65 -13.90 6.16
N LEU A 36 7.46 -14.45 6.36
CA LEU A 36 6.67 -15.04 5.28
C LEU A 36 6.33 -14.00 4.21
N GLY A 37 6.02 -12.76 4.60
CA GLY A 37 5.79 -11.66 3.65
C GLY A 37 7.00 -11.32 2.78
N ILE A 38 8.22 -11.47 3.31
CA ILE A 38 9.46 -11.30 2.53
C ILE A 38 9.64 -12.47 1.55
N ALA A 39 9.41 -13.70 2.02
CA ALA A 39 9.61 -14.91 1.21
C ALA A 39 8.56 -15.07 0.11
N PHE A 40 7.34 -14.59 0.38
CA PHE A 40 6.17 -14.68 -0.49
C PHE A 40 5.58 -13.28 -0.67
N PRO A 41 6.26 -12.40 -1.42
CA PRO A 41 5.70 -11.09 -1.74
C PRO A 41 4.37 -11.34 -2.47
N PRO A 42 3.28 -10.68 -2.07
CA PRO A 42 2.01 -10.89 -2.74
C PRO A 42 2.11 -10.37 -4.15
N GLN A 43 1.71 -11.23 -5.05
CA GLN A 43 1.50 -10.92 -6.44
C GLN A 43 0.04 -11.18 -6.72
N GLU A 44 -0.63 -10.18 -7.28
CA GLU A 44 -1.93 -10.42 -7.83
C GLU A 44 -1.76 -11.14 -9.16
N ILE A 45 -2.40 -12.30 -9.29
CA ILE A 45 -2.40 -13.05 -10.53
C ILE A 45 -3.64 -12.59 -11.31
N PRO A 46 -3.48 -11.97 -12.49
CA PRO A 46 -4.62 -11.55 -13.27
C PRO A 46 -5.48 -12.77 -13.64
N ASP A 47 -6.79 -12.66 -13.44
CA ASP A 47 -7.73 -13.69 -13.85
C ASP A 47 -7.89 -13.65 -15.37
N ARG A 48 -7.01 -14.40 -16.06
CA ARG A 48 -7.03 -14.53 -17.52
C ARG A 48 -8.23 -15.32 -18.04
N SER A 49 -9.02 -15.96 -17.17
CA SER A 49 -9.94 -17.01 -17.58
C SER A 49 -11.30 -16.52 -18.06
N GLN A 50 -11.61 -15.20 -18.02
CA GLN A 50 -13.03 -14.79 -18.06
C GLN A 50 -13.49 -13.75 -19.09
N LYS A 51 -12.66 -13.12 -19.91
CA LYS A 51 -13.17 -12.09 -20.84
C LYS A 51 -12.75 -12.29 -22.28
N GLN A 52 -13.72 -12.60 -23.14
CA GLN A 52 -13.58 -12.48 -24.61
C GLN A 52 -13.20 -11.04 -25.04
N SER A 53 -13.35 -10.06 -24.14
CA SER A 53 -13.05 -8.65 -24.34
C SER A 53 -11.88 -8.14 -23.50
N ALA A 54 -10.94 -9.01 -23.09
CA ALA A 54 -9.80 -8.58 -22.29
C ALA A 54 -8.90 -7.61 -23.09
N ILE A 55 -8.55 -6.48 -22.48
CA ILE A 55 -7.70 -5.46 -23.05
C ILE A 55 -6.28 -5.66 -22.51
N SER A 56 -5.32 -5.79 -23.44
CA SER A 56 -3.92 -6.03 -23.09
C SER A 56 -3.31 -4.82 -22.38
N GLY A 57 -2.65 -5.03 -21.24
CA GLY A 57 -2.16 -3.99 -20.34
C GLY A 57 -3.18 -3.63 -19.25
N TYR A 58 -4.44 -3.42 -19.65
CA TYR A 58 -5.51 -3.08 -18.70
C TYR A 58 -5.99 -4.27 -17.85
N ASP A 59 -6.44 -5.38 -18.48
CA ASP A 59 -6.96 -6.56 -17.76
C ASP A 59 -5.84 -7.54 -17.35
N TYR A 60 -4.64 -7.43 -17.94
CA TYR A 60 -3.49 -8.27 -17.63
C TYR A 60 -2.17 -7.61 -18.05
N THR A 61 -1.11 -7.94 -17.31
CA THR A 61 0.23 -7.40 -17.59
C THR A 61 0.86 -8.02 -18.83
N LEU A 62 1.58 -7.17 -19.57
CA LEU A 62 2.41 -7.52 -20.72
C LEU A 62 3.89 -7.60 -20.38
N ARG A 63 4.31 -6.97 -19.28
CA ARG A 63 5.71 -6.83 -18.89
C ARG A 63 5.93 -7.15 -17.41
N SER A 64 7.16 -7.50 -17.06
CA SER A 64 7.60 -7.67 -15.68
C SER A 64 7.88 -6.32 -15.01
N ASN A 65 7.68 -6.27 -13.70
CA ASN A 65 7.73 -5.02 -12.93
C ASN A 65 9.16 -4.57 -12.58
N THR A 66 10.18 -5.33 -12.99
CA THR A 66 11.59 -5.05 -12.68
C THR A 66 12.06 -3.70 -13.21
N GLU A 67 11.69 -3.33 -14.44
CA GLU A 67 12.08 -2.03 -15.00
C GLU A 67 11.43 -0.89 -14.23
N LEU A 68 10.13 -1.00 -13.92
CA LEU A 68 9.42 -0.01 -13.09
C LEU A 68 10.07 0.17 -11.71
N LEU A 69 10.49 -0.92 -11.07
CA LEU A 69 11.17 -0.83 -9.77
C LEU A 69 12.48 -0.04 -9.90
N SER A 70 13.24 -0.23 -10.98
CA SER A 70 14.47 0.54 -11.22
C SER A 70 14.21 2.04 -11.39
N LEU A 71 13.07 2.43 -11.97
CA LEU A 71 12.66 3.83 -12.11
C LEU A 71 12.33 4.51 -10.77
N LEU A 72 11.98 3.73 -9.74
CA LEU A 72 11.80 4.25 -8.38
C LEU A 72 13.12 4.42 -7.62
N GLU A 73 14.18 3.72 -8.02
CA GLU A 73 15.46 3.76 -7.32
C GLU A 73 16.33 4.93 -7.75
N SER A 74 16.22 5.36 -9.01
CA SER A 74 17.05 6.45 -9.56
C SER A 74 16.32 7.25 -10.64
N PRO A 75 16.58 8.56 -10.75
CA PRO A 75 16.07 9.37 -11.87
C PRO A 75 16.55 8.83 -13.21
N VAL A 76 15.73 8.98 -14.26
CA VAL A 76 16.11 8.65 -15.63
C VAL A 76 16.91 9.76 -16.27
N THR A 77 17.77 9.41 -17.23
CA THR A 77 18.55 10.40 -17.99
C THR A 77 17.66 11.27 -18.89
N GLU A 78 16.63 10.66 -19.48
CA GLU A 78 15.68 11.34 -20.36
C GLU A 78 14.27 10.91 -19.97
N PHE A 79 13.49 11.83 -19.40
CA PHE A 79 12.12 11.57 -18.98
C PHE A 79 11.18 11.72 -20.18
N ASN A 80 10.60 10.61 -20.61
CA ASN A 80 9.59 10.57 -21.68
C ASN A 80 8.25 10.10 -21.10
N ILE A 81 7.24 10.99 -21.14
CA ILE A 81 5.91 10.71 -20.58
C ILE A 81 5.31 9.44 -21.19
N ASP A 82 5.30 9.33 -22.51
CA ASP A 82 4.62 8.24 -23.21
C ASP A 82 5.30 6.90 -22.95
N GLN A 83 6.64 6.88 -22.91
CA GLN A 83 7.40 5.68 -22.60
C GLN A 83 7.13 5.19 -21.17
N ILE A 84 7.18 6.10 -20.19
CA ILE A 84 6.94 5.75 -18.79
C ILE A 84 5.48 5.34 -18.58
N ASN A 85 4.54 6.06 -19.19
CA ASN A 85 3.12 5.77 -19.12
C ASN A 85 2.79 4.39 -19.69
N ASN A 86 3.35 4.06 -20.85
CA ASN A 86 3.22 2.73 -21.46
C ASN A 86 3.84 1.64 -20.59
N LEU A 87 5.01 1.91 -20.03
CA LEU A 87 5.66 0.95 -19.14
C LEU A 87 4.79 0.64 -17.92
N ILE A 88 4.16 1.64 -17.32
CA ILE A 88 3.25 1.44 -16.19
C ILE A 88 2.04 0.62 -16.62
N TYR A 89 1.36 1.05 -17.68
CA TYR A 89 0.19 0.37 -18.26
C TYR A 89 0.47 -1.11 -18.62
N GLU A 90 1.67 -1.42 -19.09
CA GLU A 90 2.04 -2.79 -19.46
C GLU A 90 2.46 -3.65 -18.26
N SER A 91 2.78 -3.05 -17.12
CA SER A 91 3.35 -3.74 -15.96
C SER A 91 2.38 -3.84 -14.78
N ILE A 92 1.36 -2.98 -14.72
CA ILE A 92 0.38 -2.96 -13.63
C ILE A 92 -1.00 -3.04 -14.27
N PHE A 93 -1.75 -4.10 -13.97
CA PHE A 93 -3.11 -4.24 -14.48
C PHE A 93 -4.12 -3.57 -13.52
N HIS A 94 -5.27 -3.19 -14.06
CA HIS A 94 -6.34 -2.61 -13.27
C HIS A 94 -6.99 -3.66 -12.37
N SER A 95 -7.00 -3.41 -11.06
CA SER A 95 -7.68 -4.28 -10.08
C SER A 95 -8.28 -3.51 -8.91
N ASP A 96 -9.56 -3.75 -8.66
CA ASP A 96 -10.26 -3.34 -7.45
C ASP A 96 -10.07 -4.32 -6.29
N LYS A 97 -9.52 -5.51 -6.54
CA LYS A 97 -9.39 -6.61 -5.57
C LYS A 97 -8.09 -6.59 -4.78
N ARG A 98 -7.11 -5.76 -5.17
CA ARG A 98 -5.85 -5.65 -4.44
C ARG A 98 -6.03 -4.94 -3.10
N PHE A 99 -5.79 -5.65 -2.02
CA PHE A 99 -5.73 -5.11 -0.66
C PHE A 99 -4.49 -5.63 0.05
N ILE A 100 -4.00 -4.90 1.05
CA ILE A 100 -2.88 -5.32 1.89
C ILE A 100 -3.21 -6.62 2.59
N ASP A 101 -2.40 -7.64 2.34
CA ASP A 101 -2.50 -8.94 2.98
C ASP A 101 -1.83 -8.96 4.37
N ILE A 102 -2.23 -9.94 5.18
CA ILE A 102 -1.70 -10.11 6.54
C ILE A 102 -0.17 -10.29 6.56
N GLN A 103 0.38 -11.01 5.58
CA GLN A 103 1.82 -11.23 5.48
C GLN A 103 2.60 -9.99 5.03
N GLU A 104 1.98 -9.06 4.30
CA GLU A 104 2.64 -7.79 3.91
C GLU A 104 2.81 -6.88 5.11
N ASN A 105 1.71 -6.67 5.82
CA ASN A 105 1.64 -5.76 6.94
C ASN A 105 0.40 -6.10 7.78
N TRP A 106 0.58 -6.98 8.76
CA TRP A 106 -0.50 -7.43 9.65
C TRP A 106 -1.18 -6.29 10.41
N LEU A 107 -0.49 -5.16 10.66
CA LEU A 107 -1.08 -3.97 11.28
C LEU A 107 -2.06 -3.29 10.34
N LEU A 108 -1.66 -2.97 9.11
CA LEU A 108 -2.54 -2.36 8.12
C LEU A 108 -3.68 -3.29 7.74
N TRP A 109 -3.41 -4.58 7.57
CA TRP A 109 -4.44 -5.58 7.34
C TRP A 109 -5.50 -5.57 8.45
N SER A 110 -5.06 -5.52 9.71
CA SER A 110 -5.96 -5.45 10.88
C SER A 110 -6.75 -4.14 10.94
N LEU A 111 -6.07 -3.00 10.73
CA LEU A 111 -6.69 -1.67 10.72
C LEU A 111 -7.70 -1.53 9.56
N GLY A 112 -7.40 -2.16 8.42
CA GLY A 112 -8.25 -2.23 7.25
C GLY A 112 -9.58 -2.96 7.52
N GLN A 113 -9.61 -3.93 8.42
CA GLN A 113 -10.87 -4.58 8.85
C GLN A 113 -11.81 -3.59 9.56
N LEU A 114 -11.25 -2.56 10.19
CA LEU A 114 -12.02 -1.53 10.92
C LEU A 114 -12.31 -0.31 10.05
N TYR A 115 -11.39 0.03 9.15
CA TYR A 115 -11.50 1.15 8.24
C TYR A 115 -10.92 0.77 6.88
N PRO A 116 -11.76 0.32 5.92
CA PRO A 116 -11.31 -0.28 4.65
C PRO A 116 -10.29 0.53 3.84
N PRO A 117 -10.31 1.88 3.81
CA PRO A 117 -9.28 2.64 3.11
C PRO A 117 -7.85 2.41 3.61
N LEU A 118 -7.64 1.95 4.86
CA LEU A 118 -6.30 1.60 5.36
C LEU A 118 -5.75 0.29 4.79
N ALA A 119 -6.59 -0.55 4.19
CA ALA A 119 -6.14 -1.74 3.48
C ALA A 119 -5.76 -1.45 2.01
N ARG A 120 -6.03 -0.24 1.50
CA ARG A 120 -5.56 0.17 0.17
C ARG A 120 -4.09 0.55 0.21
N ILE A 121 -3.42 0.38 -0.91
CA ILE A 121 -1.99 0.64 -1.01
C ILE A 121 -1.80 2.09 -1.46
N GLN A 122 -0.89 2.82 -0.83
CA GLN A 122 -0.50 4.17 -1.24
C GLN A 122 0.97 4.21 -1.64
N ASN A 123 1.79 3.26 -1.18
CA ASN A 123 3.21 3.19 -1.50
C ASN A 123 3.46 2.70 -2.95
N PRO A 124 4.06 3.53 -3.83
CA PRO A 124 4.32 3.19 -5.23
C PRO A 124 5.12 1.90 -5.42
N LYS A 125 6.13 1.65 -4.58
CA LYS A 125 6.93 0.43 -4.65
C LYS A 125 6.08 -0.82 -4.39
N ARG A 126 5.22 -0.78 -3.38
CA ARG A 126 4.31 -1.91 -3.08
C ARG A 126 3.28 -2.13 -4.18
N ILE A 127 2.76 -1.07 -4.79
CA ILE A 127 1.83 -1.16 -5.93
C ILE A 127 2.51 -1.90 -7.09
N ILE A 128 3.75 -1.51 -7.41
CA ILE A 128 4.56 -2.15 -8.45
C ILE A 128 4.89 -3.61 -8.09
N GLU A 129 5.27 -3.92 -6.85
CA GLU A 129 5.55 -5.29 -6.42
C GLU A 129 4.30 -6.19 -6.49
N GLY A 130 3.13 -5.63 -6.18
CA GLY A 130 1.84 -6.32 -6.23
C GLY A 130 1.33 -6.58 -7.64
N GLY A 131 1.69 -5.73 -8.61
CA GLY A 131 1.36 -5.88 -10.03
C GLY A 131 -0.07 -5.56 -10.43
N GLY A 132 -0.94 -5.17 -9.49
CA GLY A 132 -2.31 -4.73 -9.74
C GLY A 132 -2.72 -3.60 -8.80
N GLY A 133 -3.62 -2.73 -9.27
CA GLY A 133 -4.13 -1.62 -8.46
C GLY A 133 -5.29 -0.87 -9.09
N LEU A 134 -5.95 -0.01 -8.31
CA LEU A 134 -6.96 0.93 -8.81
C LEU A 134 -6.31 2.07 -9.60
N CYS A 135 -7.10 2.79 -10.39
CA CYS A 135 -6.64 3.97 -11.15
C CYS A 135 -5.85 4.98 -10.30
N SER A 136 -6.27 5.22 -9.05
CA SER A 136 -5.55 6.10 -8.12
C SER A 136 -4.19 5.55 -7.68
N GLU A 137 -4.07 4.23 -7.51
CA GLU A 137 -2.84 3.55 -7.11
C GLU A 137 -1.86 3.51 -8.30
N VAL A 138 -2.35 3.17 -9.50
CA VAL A 138 -1.56 3.19 -10.74
C VAL A 138 -1.08 4.63 -11.04
N THR A 139 -1.92 5.63 -10.84
CA THR A 139 -1.56 7.06 -10.95
C THR A 139 -0.49 7.47 -9.94
N ALA A 140 -0.51 6.92 -8.72
CA ALA A 140 0.51 7.21 -7.71
C ALA A 140 1.90 6.74 -8.14
N VAL A 141 1.99 5.64 -8.88
CA VAL A 141 3.25 5.16 -9.47
C VAL A 141 3.81 6.17 -10.47
N PHE A 142 2.98 6.69 -11.38
CA PHE A 142 3.41 7.70 -12.35
C PHE A 142 3.90 8.97 -11.65
N ASN A 143 3.12 9.50 -10.70
CA ASN A 143 3.46 10.72 -9.97
C ASN A 143 4.79 10.57 -9.22
N GLU A 144 5.04 9.44 -8.55
CA GLU A 144 6.30 9.20 -7.85
C GLU A 144 7.50 9.16 -8.80
N ILE A 145 7.38 8.48 -9.95
CA ILE A 145 8.44 8.42 -10.97
C ILE A 145 8.72 9.83 -11.52
N ALA A 146 7.68 10.59 -11.86
CA ALA A 146 7.81 11.96 -12.34
C ALA A 146 8.45 12.89 -11.30
N MET A 147 8.03 12.81 -10.04
CA MET A 147 8.59 13.57 -8.93
C MET A 147 10.08 13.27 -8.70
N LYS A 148 10.49 12.01 -8.79
CA LYS A 148 11.93 11.62 -8.74
C LYS A 148 12.74 12.23 -9.88
N ASN A 149 12.10 12.56 -10.99
CA ASN A 149 12.69 13.24 -12.13
C ASN A 149 12.51 14.77 -12.07
N ASN A 150 12.15 15.32 -10.90
CA ASN A 150 11.97 16.74 -10.64
C ASN A 150 10.83 17.41 -11.43
N TYR A 151 9.82 16.66 -11.83
CA TYR A 151 8.60 17.22 -12.40
C TYR A 151 7.55 17.48 -11.31
N GLU A 152 6.82 18.58 -11.46
CA GLU A 152 5.63 18.82 -10.65
C GLU A 152 4.48 17.96 -11.18
N THR A 153 3.87 17.19 -10.28
CA THR A 153 2.70 16.38 -10.60
C THR A 153 1.59 16.55 -9.57
N ARG A 154 0.37 16.20 -9.93
CA ARG A 154 -0.78 16.16 -9.02
C ARG A 154 -1.79 15.13 -9.50
N PHE A 155 -2.59 14.60 -8.58
CA PHE A 155 -3.75 13.79 -8.96
C PHE A 155 -4.93 14.70 -9.31
N ILE A 156 -5.70 14.24 -10.29
CA ILE A 156 -7.01 14.77 -10.62
C ILE A 156 -8.02 13.64 -10.41
N ASP A 157 -9.05 13.92 -9.62
CA ASP A 157 -10.24 13.09 -9.57
C ASP A 157 -11.25 13.65 -10.57
N VAL A 158 -11.63 12.84 -11.56
CA VAL A 158 -12.64 13.14 -12.57
C VAL A 158 -13.82 12.17 -12.39
N ASN A 159 -14.74 12.54 -11.49
CA ASN A 159 -15.93 11.76 -11.16
C ASN A 159 -15.64 10.29 -10.82
N GLY A 160 -14.73 10.07 -9.86
CA GLY A 160 -14.39 8.74 -9.36
C GLY A 160 -13.33 8.01 -10.18
N HIS A 161 -12.89 8.56 -11.31
CA HIS A 161 -11.70 8.10 -12.01
C HIS A 161 -10.52 9.02 -11.71
N VAL A 162 -9.35 8.46 -11.44
CA VAL A 162 -8.18 9.24 -11.03
C VAL A 162 -7.10 9.18 -12.10
N VAL A 163 -6.62 10.35 -12.50
CA VAL A 163 -5.53 10.54 -13.46
C VAL A 163 -4.45 11.47 -12.89
N ALA A 164 -3.29 11.51 -13.53
CA ALA A 164 -2.21 12.45 -13.21
C ALA A 164 -2.30 13.70 -14.09
N GLU A 165 -1.81 14.81 -13.54
CA GLU A 165 -1.37 15.97 -14.30
C GLU A 165 0.11 16.20 -14.05
N ILE A 166 0.88 16.45 -15.11
CA ILE A 166 2.31 16.75 -15.04
C ILE A 166 2.59 18.12 -15.66
N LYS A 167 3.41 18.92 -14.98
CA LYS A 167 3.84 20.23 -15.48
C LYS A 167 5.04 20.07 -16.41
N MET A 168 4.80 20.35 -17.69
CA MET A 168 5.81 20.42 -18.74
C MET A 168 6.13 21.88 -19.09
N PRO A 169 7.22 22.16 -19.83
CA PRO A 169 7.57 23.53 -20.23
C PRO A 169 6.47 24.26 -21.01
N ASP A 170 5.67 23.51 -21.78
CA ASP A 170 4.56 24.00 -22.62
C ASP A 170 3.22 24.08 -21.88
N GLY A 171 3.07 23.47 -20.70
CA GLY A 171 1.78 23.47 -20.01
C GLY A 171 1.59 22.31 -19.04
N TRP A 172 0.39 22.22 -18.49
CA TRP A 172 -0.05 20.99 -17.80
C TRP A 172 -0.48 19.97 -18.85
N LYS A 173 -0.12 18.71 -18.65
CA LYS A 173 -0.54 17.58 -19.48
C LYS A 173 -1.22 16.53 -18.62
N VAL A 174 -2.34 16.00 -19.10
CA VAL A 174 -3.04 14.91 -18.43
C VAL A 174 -2.43 13.57 -18.84
N VAL A 175 -2.16 12.72 -17.86
CA VAL A 175 -1.62 11.37 -18.07
C VAL A 175 -2.46 10.39 -17.27
N ASP A 176 -2.93 9.34 -17.94
CA ASP A 176 -3.67 8.26 -17.33
C ASP A 176 -2.90 6.94 -17.53
N PRO A 177 -2.14 6.52 -16.51
CA PRO A 177 -1.37 5.29 -16.56
C PRO A 177 -2.21 4.02 -16.40
N ASP A 178 -3.45 4.14 -15.93
CA ASP A 178 -4.39 3.02 -15.84
C ASP A 178 -4.87 2.62 -17.24
N TYR A 179 -5.09 3.61 -18.12
CA TYR A 179 -5.47 3.40 -19.52
C TYR A 179 -4.30 3.45 -20.51
N GLY A 180 -3.10 3.78 -20.02
CA GLY A 180 -1.90 3.93 -20.86
C GLY A 180 -2.01 5.06 -21.86
N ILE A 181 -2.72 6.14 -21.54
CA ILE A 181 -2.92 7.30 -22.42
C ILE A 181 -2.37 8.57 -21.81
N SER A 182 -1.88 9.44 -22.67
CA SER A 182 -1.37 10.77 -22.35
C SER A 182 -2.01 11.76 -23.32
N TYR A 183 -2.22 12.98 -22.86
CA TYR A 183 -2.81 14.06 -23.62
C TYR A 183 -1.89 15.28 -23.58
N ASP A 184 -1.65 15.89 -24.74
CA ASP A 184 -0.95 17.19 -24.86
C ASP A 184 -1.85 18.37 -24.43
N TYR A 185 -2.76 18.13 -23.50
CA TYR A 185 -3.79 19.07 -23.06
C TYR A 185 -3.94 19.01 -21.54
N ASP A 186 -4.32 20.14 -20.96
CA ASP A 186 -4.70 20.23 -19.56
C ASP A 186 -6.11 19.67 -19.32
N ARG A 187 -6.44 19.49 -18.04
CA ARG A 187 -7.76 19.01 -17.64
C ARG A 187 -8.89 19.87 -18.19
N GLN A 188 -8.77 21.20 -18.13
CA GLN A 188 -9.84 22.12 -18.54
C GLN A 188 -10.17 21.97 -20.03
N THR A 189 -9.17 21.70 -20.86
CA THR A 189 -9.38 21.42 -22.29
C THR A 189 -10.12 20.11 -22.51
N LEU A 190 -9.79 19.07 -21.74
CA LEU A 190 -10.48 17.77 -21.80
C LEU A 190 -11.90 17.80 -21.22
N GLU A 191 -12.17 18.68 -20.25
CA GLU A 191 -13.51 18.97 -19.71
C GLU A 191 -14.38 19.79 -20.70
N GLY A 192 -13.75 20.47 -21.66
CA GLY A 192 -14.40 21.39 -22.60
C GLY A 192 -15.09 20.74 -23.80
N PRO A 193 -15.71 21.56 -24.68
CA PRO A 193 -16.51 21.07 -25.83
C PRO A 193 -15.76 20.17 -26.82
N GLN A 194 -14.44 20.31 -26.91
CA GLN A 194 -13.60 19.51 -27.80
C GLN A 194 -13.08 18.22 -27.14
N GLY A 195 -13.16 18.14 -25.80
CA GLY A 195 -12.57 17.07 -25.01
C GLY A 195 -13.04 15.68 -25.41
N ALA A 196 -14.34 15.49 -25.64
CA ALA A 196 -14.90 14.21 -26.08
C ALA A 196 -14.27 13.70 -27.39
N SER A 197 -14.00 14.59 -28.35
CA SER A 197 -13.36 14.19 -29.61
C SER A 197 -11.89 13.83 -29.42
N ILE A 198 -11.18 14.52 -28.53
CA ILE A 198 -9.77 14.25 -28.21
C ILE A 198 -9.65 12.90 -27.52
N ILE A 199 -10.44 12.70 -26.45
CA ILE A 199 -10.52 11.46 -25.67
C ILE A 199 -10.88 10.28 -26.56
N SER A 200 -11.94 10.41 -27.36
CA SER A 200 -12.42 9.33 -28.25
C SER A 200 -11.34 8.88 -29.22
N ARG A 201 -10.61 9.81 -29.83
CA ARG A 201 -9.52 9.51 -30.77
C ARG A 201 -8.38 8.77 -30.08
N GLN A 202 -7.96 9.23 -28.90
CA GLN A 202 -6.83 8.65 -28.18
C GLN A 202 -7.14 7.23 -27.70
N LEU A 203 -8.31 7.01 -27.08
CA LEU A 203 -8.72 5.68 -26.63
C LEU A 203 -9.00 4.72 -27.79
N ALA A 204 -9.59 5.20 -28.89
CA ALA A 204 -9.78 4.37 -30.08
C ALA A 204 -8.46 3.88 -30.67
N SER A 205 -7.39 4.69 -30.61
CA SER A 205 -6.05 4.29 -31.06
C SER A 205 -5.45 3.13 -30.25
N ARG A 206 -5.96 2.92 -29.02
CA ARG A 206 -5.59 1.83 -28.11
C ARG A 206 -6.53 0.63 -28.20
N ASN A 207 -7.47 0.64 -29.15
CA ASN A 207 -8.48 -0.41 -29.34
C ASN A 207 -9.48 -0.57 -28.17
N PHE A 208 -9.70 0.47 -27.36
CA PHE A 208 -10.80 0.45 -26.39
C PHE A 208 -12.15 0.40 -27.10
N SER A 209 -13.13 -0.30 -26.51
CA SER A 209 -14.47 -0.40 -27.06
C SER A 209 -15.20 0.95 -26.98
N LYS A 210 -16.24 1.13 -27.80
CA LYS A 210 -17.08 2.35 -27.76
C LYS A 210 -17.70 2.58 -26.39
N ASP A 211 -18.08 1.52 -25.69
CA ASP A 211 -18.68 1.63 -24.36
C ASP A 211 -17.68 2.15 -23.33
N VAL A 212 -16.43 1.65 -23.38
CA VAL A 212 -15.35 2.16 -22.52
C VAL A 212 -15.02 3.61 -22.87
N ILE A 213 -14.95 3.95 -24.16
CA ILE A 213 -14.73 5.32 -24.62
C ILE A 213 -15.81 6.26 -24.09
N ASN A 214 -17.09 5.88 -24.20
CA ASN A 214 -18.21 6.70 -23.74
C ASN A 214 -18.20 6.87 -22.22
N ALA A 215 -17.88 5.81 -21.47
CA ALA A 215 -17.73 5.88 -20.01
C ALA A 215 -16.57 6.81 -19.62
N TYR A 216 -15.44 6.72 -20.32
CA TYR A 216 -14.28 7.57 -20.06
C TYR A 216 -14.56 9.04 -20.37
N ILE A 217 -15.24 9.33 -21.48
CA ILE A 217 -15.70 10.69 -21.80
C ILE A 217 -16.60 11.22 -20.68
N ALA A 218 -17.49 10.38 -20.15
CA ALA A 218 -18.39 10.79 -19.09
C ALA A 218 -17.63 11.26 -17.83
N TYR A 219 -16.52 10.60 -17.45
CA TYR A 219 -15.69 11.04 -16.31
C TYR A 219 -15.22 12.50 -16.43
N PHE A 220 -14.70 12.88 -17.59
CA PHE A 220 -14.22 14.24 -17.82
C PHE A 220 -15.35 15.26 -18.03
N GLN A 221 -16.49 14.83 -18.56
CA GLN A 221 -17.61 15.74 -18.83
C GLN A 221 -18.49 16.02 -17.60
N SER A 222 -18.46 15.14 -16.60
CA SER A 222 -19.13 15.36 -15.31
C SER A 222 -18.30 16.25 -14.39
N ILE A 223 -18.19 17.53 -14.74
CA ILE A 223 -17.31 18.50 -14.07
C ILE A 223 -17.68 18.84 -12.61
N GLU A 224 -18.86 18.43 -12.15
CA GLU A 224 -19.44 18.88 -10.86
C GLU A 224 -18.61 18.43 -9.65
N ASP A 225 -17.99 17.26 -9.72
CA ASP A 225 -17.24 16.64 -8.62
C ASP A 225 -15.73 16.54 -8.90
N ASN A 226 -15.23 17.23 -9.94
CA ASN A 226 -13.83 17.12 -10.34
C ASN A 226 -12.91 17.87 -9.37
N THR A 227 -12.02 17.15 -8.70
CA THR A 227 -11.09 17.74 -7.72
C THR A 227 -9.64 17.62 -8.17
N THR A 228 -8.79 18.46 -7.57
CA THR A 228 -7.35 18.46 -7.85
C THR A 228 -6.58 18.44 -6.55
N SER A 229 -5.61 17.56 -6.47
CA SER A 229 -4.74 17.43 -5.30
C SER A 229 -3.71 18.56 -5.27
N PRO A 230 -3.15 18.87 -4.10
CA PRO A 230 -1.94 19.67 -4.04
C PRO A 230 -0.79 19.03 -4.83
N ILE A 231 0.11 19.87 -5.34
CA ILE A 231 1.27 19.45 -6.13
C ILE A 231 2.21 18.59 -5.27
N ASN A 232 2.72 17.50 -5.86
CA ASN A 232 3.71 16.59 -5.29
C ASN A 232 3.30 15.99 -3.94
N GLN A 233 2.00 15.74 -3.75
CA GLN A 233 1.46 15.07 -2.58
C GLN A 233 0.82 13.74 -2.95
N ALA A 234 0.93 12.75 -2.05
CA ALA A 234 0.15 11.52 -2.15
C ALA A 234 -1.35 11.82 -2.17
N ILE A 235 -2.15 10.97 -2.83
CA ILE A 235 -3.60 11.14 -2.95
C ILE A 235 -4.28 11.30 -1.57
N SER A 236 -3.82 10.55 -0.58
CA SER A 236 -4.18 10.75 0.82
C SER A 236 -2.94 10.84 1.70
N PRO A 237 -2.43 12.04 2.00
CA PRO A 237 -1.21 12.21 2.81
C PRO A 237 -1.30 11.55 4.19
N ARG A 238 -2.51 11.54 4.77
CA ARG A 238 -2.75 10.88 6.07
C ARG A 238 -2.64 9.36 5.98
N LEU A 239 -3.27 8.74 4.97
CA LEU A 239 -3.20 7.29 4.80
C LEU A 239 -1.79 6.85 4.41
N TYR A 240 -1.12 7.61 3.54
CA TYR A 240 0.29 7.36 3.19
C TYR A 240 1.22 7.43 4.41
N TRP A 241 1.00 8.39 5.32
CA TRP A 241 1.76 8.46 6.57
C TRP A 241 1.50 7.26 7.48
N VAL A 242 0.25 6.81 7.59
CA VAL A 242 -0.09 5.59 8.37
C VAL A 242 0.58 4.37 7.74
N GLU A 243 0.49 4.17 6.43
CA GLU A 243 1.16 3.08 5.73
C GLU A 243 2.67 3.10 6.01
N THR A 244 3.33 4.22 5.75
CA THR A 244 4.78 4.39 5.97
C THR A 244 5.18 4.12 7.43
N THR A 245 4.37 4.56 8.39
CA THR A 245 4.65 4.34 9.82
C THR A 245 4.51 2.87 10.19
N THR A 246 3.46 2.21 9.72
CA THR A 246 3.22 0.79 10.00
C THR A 246 4.27 -0.13 9.37
N GLU A 247 4.94 0.29 8.28
CA GLU A 247 6.07 -0.45 7.70
C GLU A 247 7.20 -0.68 8.71
N TRP A 248 7.44 0.26 9.60
CA TRP A 248 8.40 0.12 10.68
C TRP A 248 7.80 -0.60 11.89
N LEU A 249 6.57 -0.24 12.28
CA LEU A 249 5.93 -0.79 13.47
C LEU A 249 5.68 -2.29 13.39
N LYS A 250 5.41 -2.84 12.19
CA LYS A 250 5.21 -4.28 12.02
C LYS A 250 6.44 -5.10 12.49
N TRP A 251 7.64 -4.51 12.46
CA TRP A 251 8.88 -5.09 12.98
C TRP A 251 9.17 -4.69 14.43
N ILE A 252 9.02 -3.42 14.77
CA ILE A 252 9.36 -2.89 16.11
C ILE A 252 8.49 -3.51 17.20
N ILE A 253 7.19 -3.68 16.96
CA ILE A 253 6.25 -4.23 17.93
C ILE A 253 6.66 -5.65 18.36
N PRO A 254 6.80 -6.63 17.44
CA PRO A 254 7.13 -7.98 17.87
C PRO A 254 8.53 -8.08 18.48
N ILE A 255 9.53 -7.34 18.00
CA ILE A 255 10.86 -7.31 18.65
C ILE A 255 10.75 -6.80 20.10
N THR A 256 10.00 -5.73 20.31
CA THR A 256 9.79 -5.17 21.65
C THR A 256 9.05 -6.15 22.58
N LEU A 257 8.01 -6.82 22.07
CA LEU A 257 7.28 -7.86 22.80
C LEU A 257 8.19 -9.03 23.20
N PHE A 258 9.09 -9.44 22.31
CA PHE A 258 10.08 -10.49 22.60
C PHE A 258 10.99 -10.08 23.75
N LEU A 259 11.65 -8.93 23.61
CA LEU A 259 12.64 -8.44 24.58
C LEU A 259 12.00 -8.21 25.94
N PHE A 260 10.81 -7.63 25.98
CA PHE A 260 10.07 -7.41 27.21
C PHE A 260 9.65 -8.73 27.89
N GLY A 261 9.05 -9.66 27.13
CA GLY A 261 8.69 -10.99 27.65
C GLY A 261 9.91 -11.75 28.17
N TYR A 262 11.02 -11.70 27.45
CA TYR A 262 12.29 -12.31 27.84
C TYR A 262 12.88 -11.67 29.11
N GLN A 263 12.89 -10.34 29.21
CA GLN A 263 13.39 -9.63 30.39
C GLN A 263 12.57 -9.95 31.65
N LEU A 264 11.24 -10.00 31.54
CA LEU A 264 10.35 -10.41 32.63
C LEU A 264 10.64 -11.85 33.07
N MET A 265 10.85 -12.76 32.12
CA MET A 265 11.22 -14.14 32.40
C MET A 265 12.55 -14.23 33.15
N GLN A 266 13.58 -13.50 32.75
CA GLN A 266 14.86 -13.48 33.47
C GLN A 266 14.73 -12.97 34.91
N ARG A 267 13.94 -11.91 35.13
CA ARG A 267 13.69 -11.36 36.47
C ARG A 267 12.94 -12.33 37.37
N SER A 268 11.96 -13.05 36.84
CA SER A 268 11.18 -14.05 37.61
C SER A 268 12.01 -15.25 38.10
N ARG A 269 13.11 -15.58 37.42
CA ARG A 269 14.05 -16.63 37.86
C ARG A 269 14.84 -16.21 39.10
N LYS A 270 15.19 -14.93 39.21
CA LYS A 270 15.96 -14.39 40.35
C LYS A 270 15.16 -14.30 41.64
N THR A 271 13.83 -14.17 41.54
CA THR A 271 12.94 -13.99 42.70
C THR A 271 12.33 -15.29 43.23
N ARG A 272 12.61 -16.44 42.62
CA ARG A 272 12.20 -17.72 43.22
C ARG A 272 12.97 -17.88 44.53
N PRO A 273 12.30 -17.94 45.69
CA PRO A 273 12.99 -18.19 46.95
C PRO A 273 13.77 -19.48 46.78
N THR A 274 15.08 -19.42 47.05
CA THR A 274 15.93 -20.60 47.16
C THR A 274 15.17 -21.56 48.05
N ARG A 275 14.81 -22.74 47.51
CA ARG A 275 14.09 -23.77 48.26
C ARG A 275 14.87 -23.94 49.56
N MET A 276 14.28 -23.53 50.69
CA MET A 276 14.99 -23.61 51.97
C MET A 276 15.46 -25.06 52.10
N PRO A 277 16.73 -25.29 52.47
CA PRO A 277 17.23 -26.64 52.63
C PRO A 277 16.23 -27.42 53.48
N ASN A 278 15.86 -28.62 53.05
CA ASN A 278 15.00 -29.50 53.82
C ASN A 278 15.62 -29.61 55.21
N ILE A 279 15.05 -28.88 56.19
CA ILE A 279 15.42 -29.06 57.59
C ILE A 279 15.01 -30.52 57.86
N PRO A 280 15.96 -31.40 58.23
CA PRO A 280 15.62 -32.77 58.58
C PRO A 280 14.49 -32.71 59.60
N GLN A 281 13.39 -33.42 59.35
CA GLN A 281 12.41 -33.66 60.40
C GLN A 281 13.16 -34.44 61.48
N GLU A 282 13.58 -33.74 62.54
CA GLU A 282 14.05 -34.40 63.74
C GLU A 282 12.94 -35.36 64.17
N ALA A 283 13.29 -36.64 64.20
CA ALA A 283 12.41 -37.71 64.62
C ALA A 283 11.88 -37.34 66.01
N THR A 284 10.59 -37.02 66.07
CA THR A 284 9.89 -36.81 67.32
C THR A 284 9.76 -38.20 67.97
N ILE A 285 10.63 -38.45 68.96
CA ILE A 285 10.57 -39.61 69.86
C ILE A 285 9.52 -39.32 70.94
#